data_AF-A0A4S8HLD7-F1
#
_entry.id   AF-A0A4S8HLD7-F1
#
_cell.length_a   1.000
_cell.length_b   1.000
_cell.length_c   1.000
_cell.angle_alpha   90.00
_cell.angle_beta   90.00
_cell.angle_gamma   90.00
#
_symmetry.space_group_name_H-M   'P 1'
#
loop_
_entity.id
_entity.type
_entity.pdbx_description
1 polymer ?
#
loop_
_entity_poly.entity_id
_entity_poly.type
_entity_poly.pdbx_seq_one_letter_code
_entity_poly.pdbx_strand_id
1 'polypeptide(L)'
;MNFLIRLFRKSKSQITCPRCLGKGSVDKEDIKRLNQELKWRTGRCAYCIGSGRVDPEMLTKVPVDTTYLTTNLSRLERKKLINNDREAMKRAQAYDTKMSDFIKQIIHLHFTGKMDAEQIAEFYLFPKPDPGFKSRRYQKAKEELMDYINRAIELKKSDKLN
;
A
#
# COMPACT_ATOMS: atom_id res chain seq x y z
N MET A 1 36.55 39.96 -1.39
CA MET A 1 35.14 39.85 -1.86
C MET A 1 35.01 38.60 -2.73
N ASN A 2 34.52 37.48 -2.19
CA ASN A 2 34.27 36.25 -2.96
C ASN A 2 32.86 35.73 -2.67
N PHE A 3 31.85 36.52 -3.05
CA PHE A 3 30.45 36.27 -2.70
C PHE A 3 29.63 35.57 -3.81
N LEU A 4 30.25 35.15 -4.93
CA LEU A 4 29.53 34.66 -6.11
C LEU A 4 29.80 33.20 -6.52
N ILE A 5 30.53 32.39 -5.73
CA ILE A 5 30.87 31.00 -6.13
C ILE A 5 29.73 29.99 -5.81
N ARG A 6 28.57 30.42 -5.27
CA ARG A 6 27.55 29.48 -4.74
C ARG A 6 26.25 29.30 -5.53
N LEU A 7 26.08 29.89 -6.71
CA LEU A 7 24.77 29.88 -7.39
C LEU A 7 24.53 28.77 -8.43
N PHE A 8 25.46 27.85 -8.65
CA PHE A 8 25.22 26.65 -9.46
C PHE A 8 25.43 25.36 -8.65
N ARG A 9 24.63 25.19 -7.58
CA ARG A 9 24.33 23.84 -7.12
C ARG A 9 23.51 23.19 -8.22
N LYS A 10 24.12 22.32 -9.03
CA LYS A 10 23.44 21.38 -9.95
C LYS A 10 22.15 20.92 -9.28
N SER A 11 20.99 21.33 -9.80
CA SER A 11 19.76 20.66 -9.43
C SER A 11 19.99 19.20 -9.77
N LYS A 12 19.90 18.30 -8.78
CA LYS A 12 19.99 16.86 -9.07
C LYS A 12 18.91 16.59 -10.11
N SER A 13 19.31 16.17 -11.30
CA SER A 13 18.35 15.86 -12.36
C SER A 13 17.45 14.76 -11.84
N GLN A 14 16.15 15.04 -11.77
CA GLN A 14 15.18 14.03 -11.36
C GLN A 14 15.24 12.84 -12.31
N ILE A 15 15.04 11.64 -11.76
CA ILE A 15 14.98 10.40 -12.53
C ILE A 15 13.53 9.96 -12.72
N THR A 16 13.31 9.09 -13.71
CA THR A 16 12.02 8.41 -13.90
C THR A 16 11.65 7.64 -12.64
N CYS A 17 10.43 7.81 -12.16
CA CYS A 17 9.92 7.11 -10.99
C CYS A 17 9.86 5.59 -11.26
N PRO A 18 10.59 4.76 -10.50
CA PRO A 18 10.63 3.31 -10.73
C PRO A 18 9.37 2.59 -10.25
N ARG A 19 8.56 3.20 -9.37
CA ARG A 19 7.29 2.61 -8.93
C ARG A 19 6.29 2.54 -10.08
N CYS A 20 6.13 3.64 -10.82
CA CYS A 20 5.15 3.79 -11.89
C CYS A 20 5.76 3.88 -13.29
N LEU A 21 7.07 3.62 -13.43
CA LEU A 21 7.79 3.71 -14.70
C LEU A 21 7.56 5.02 -15.46
N GLY A 22 7.43 6.14 -14.73
CA GLY A 22 7.18 7.46 -15.33
C GLY A 22 5.72 7.85 -15.56
N LYS A 23 4.77 6.92 -15.44
CA LYS A 23 3.34 7.15 -15.75
C LYS A 23 2.63 8.14 -14.83
N GLY A 24 3.16 8.36 -13.62
CA GLY A 24 2.47 9.13 -12.57
C GLY A 24 1.30 8.37 -11.90
N SER A 25 0.86 7.25 -12.46
CA SER A 25 -0.09 6.32 -11.86
C SER A 25 0.49 4.91 -11.79
N VAL A 26 0.05 4.14 -10.80
CA VAL A 26 0.33 2.71 -10.65
C VAL A 26 -0.84 1.93 -11.22
N ASP A 27 -0.57 1.02 -12.14
CA ASP A 27 -1.54 0.10 -12.74
C ASP A 27 -1.36 -1.34 -12.23
N LYS A 28 -2.13 -2.28 -12.79
CA LYS A 28 -2.12 -3.68 -12.35
C LYS A 28 -0.77 -4.34 -12.64
N GLU A 29 -0.15 -3.98 -13.75
CA GLU A 29 1.15 -4.48 -14.21
C GLU A 29 2.26 -4.02 -13.28
N ASP A 30 2.24 -2.75 -12.84
CA ASP A 30 3.15 -2.24 -11.82
C ASP A 30 2.97 -2.95 -10.48
N ILE A 31 1.73 -3.16 -10.06
CA ILE A 31 1.40 -3.85 -8.81
C ILE A 31 1.95 -5.28 -8.84
N LYS A 32 1.71 -6.01 -9.92
CA LYS A 32 2.22 -7.38 -10.12
C LYS A 32 3.75 -7.42 -10.14
N ARG A 33 4.38 -6.54 -10.92
CA ARG A 33 5.84 -6.44 -11.01
C ARG A 33 6.51 -6.18 -9.65
N LEU A 34 5.82 -5.48 -8.75
CA LEU A 34 6.31 -5.14 -7.41
C LEU A 34 5.82 -6.10 -6.31
N ASN A 35 5.10 -7.17 -6.67
CA ASN A 35 4.50 -8.14 -5.76
C ASN A 35 3.59 -7.50 -4.69
N GLN A 36 2.71 -6.58 -5.11
CA GLN A 36 1.83 -5.80 -4.23
C GLN A 36 0.32 -6.06 -4.45
N GLU A 37 -0.06 -7.16 -5.10
CA GLU A 37 -1.44 -7.47 -5.58
C GLU A 37 -2.51 -7.38 -4.49
N LEU A 38 -2.18 -7.77 -3.25
CA LEU A 38 -3.10 -7.74 -2.10
C LEU A 38 -2.85 -6.55 -1.17
N LYS A 39 -1.86 -5.71 -1.47
CA LYS A 39 -1.44 -4.61 -0.63
C LYS A 39 -1.78 -3.24 -1.23
N TRP A 40 -1.79 -3.14 -2.57
CA TRP A 40 -1.99 -1.88 -3.28
C TRP A 40 -3.26 -1.88 -4.13
N ARG A 41 -3.70 -0.68 -4.50
CA ARG A 41 -4.75 -0.44 -5.50
C ARG A 41 -4.17 0.44 -6.61
N THR A 42 -4.74 0.33 -7.81
CA THR A 42 -4.38 1.20 -8.93
C THR A 42 -4.73 2.66 -8.63
N GLY A 43 -4.02 3.59 -9.25
CA GLY A 43 -4.31 5.02 -9.14
C GLY A 43 -3.07 5.88 -9.06
N ARG A 44 -3.19 7.10 -8.50
CA ARG A 44 -2.07 8.04 -8.39
C ARG A 44 -0.89 7.41 -7.67
N CYS A 45 0.31 7.51 -8.27
CA CYS A 45 1.51 6.92 -7.71
C CYS A 45 1.92 7.64 -6.42
N ALA A 46 1.81 6.93 -5.31
CA ALA A 46 2.22 7.44 -4.01
C ALA A 46 3.74 7.53 -3.84
N TYR A 47 4.59 7.04 -4.74
CA TYR A 47 6.05 7.27 -4.59
C TYR A 47 6.43 8.68 -5.02
N CYS A 48 6.08 9.00 -6.27
CA CYS A 48 6.37 10.29 -6.91
C CYS A 48 5.26 11.34 -6.73
N ILE A 49 4.19 11.03 -5.98
CA ILE A 49 3.03 11.92 -5.83
C ILE A 49 2.40 12.25 -7.20
N GLY A 50 2.48 11.32 -8.15
CA GLY A 50 1.93 11.46 -9.48
C GLY A 50 2.73 12.30 -10.48
N SER A 51 3.95 12.73 -10.16
CA SER A 51 4.80 13.46 -11.11
C SER A 51 5.45 12.58 -12.19
N GLY A 52 5.50 11.26 -11.97
CA GLY A 52 6.30 10.35 -12.78
C GLY A 52 7.81 10.46 -12.55
N ARG A 53 8.28 11.35 -11.67
CA ARG A 53 9.71 11.62 -11.43
C ARG A 53 10.04 11.72 -9.95
N VAL A 54 11.25 11.32 -9.56
CA VAL A 54 11.74 11.40 -8.18
C VAL A 54 13.18 11.90 -8.11
N ASP A 55 13.57 12.45 -6.96
CA ASP A 55 14.99 12.64 -6.66
C ASP A 55 15.67 11.26 -6.55
N PRO A 56 16.86 11.05 -7.14
CA PRO A 56 17.61 9.81 -6.98
C PRO A 56 17.80 9.37 -5.52
N GLU A 57 17.93 10.32 -4.60
CA GLU A 57 18.10 10.07 -3.16
C GLU A 57 16.84 9.45 -2.51
N MET A 58 15.68 9.53 -3.17
CA MET A 58 14.48 8.82 -2.72
C MET A 58 14.72 7.30 -2.71
N LEU A 59 15.45 6.76 -3.69
CA LEU A 59 15.71 5.33 -3.81
C LEU A 59 16.60 4.78 -2.70
N THR A 60 17.48 5.61 -2.15
CA THR A 60 18.34 5.21 -1.03
C THR A 60 17.63 5.31 0.32
N LYS A 61 16.46 5.94 0.36
CA LYS A 61 15.73 6.26 1.60
C LYS A 61 14.50 5.38 1.79
N VAL A 62 13.77 5.14 0.71
CA VAL A 62 12.48 4.42 0.79
C VAL A 62 12.41 3.39 -0.33
N PRO A 63 12.27 2.10 0.00
CA PRO A 63 12.06 1.06 -1.01
C PRO A 63 10.88 1.37 -1.93
N VAL A 64 11.03 1.02 -3.20
CA VAL A 64 10.05 1.31 -4.26
C VAL A 64 8.69 0.69 -3.94
N ASP A 65 8.67 -0.45 -3.26
CA ASP A 65 7.51 -1.25 -2.87
C ASP A 65 6.96 -0.94 -1.46
N THR A 66 7.43 0.13 -0.80
CA THR A 66 6.94 0.52 0.54
C THR A 66 5.42 0.73 0.56
N THR A 67 4.71 -0.17 1.23
CA THR A 67 3.23 -0.19 1.37
C THR A 67 2.68 1.01 2.14
N TYR A 68 3.39 1.42 3.20
CA TYR A 68 2.96 2.52 4.06
C TYR A 68 2.96 3.89 3.37
N LEU A 69 3.68 4.01 2.24
CA LEU A 69 3.70 5.23 1.45
C LEU A 69 2.47 5.29 0.55
N THR A 70 1.37 5.81 1.11
CA THR A 70 0.05 5.95 0.46
C THR A 70 -0.22 7.39 -0.01
N THR A 71 -1.25 7.59 -0.83
CA THR A 71 -1.64 8.92 -1.34
C THR A 71 -2.30 9.81 -0.28
N ASN A 72 -2.88 9.22 0.76
CA ASN A 72 -3.50 9.91 1.89
C ASN A 72 -2.53 10.11 3.08
N LEU A 73 -1.28 9.67 2.98
CA LEU A 73 -0.27 9.91 4.00
C LEU A 73 0.01 11.42 4.11
N SER A 74 -0.07 11.97 5.33
CA SER A 74 0.14 13.40 5.53
C SER A 74 1.53 13.84 5.06
N ARG A 75 1.67 15.10 4.63
CA ARG A 75 2.97 15.65 4.18
C ARG A 75 4.05 15.51 5.26
N LEU A 76 3.67 15.71 6.53
CA LEU A 76 4.57 15.57 7.67
C LEU A 76 5.01 14.12 7.86
N GLU A 77 4.07 13.18 7.86
CA GLU A 77 4.38 11.76 8.04
C GLU A 77 5.21 11.20 6.89
N ARG A 78 4.89 11.57 5.65
CA ARG A 78 5.74 11.27 4.49
C ARG A 78 7.16 11.77 4.69
N LYS A 79 7.33 13.02 5.13
CA LYS A 79 8.66 13.61 5.33
C LYS A 79 9.45 12.83 6.38
N LYS A 80 8.80 12.46 7.48
CA LYS A 80 9.40 11.61 8.54
C LYS A 80 9.84 10.26 7.96
N LEU A 81 8.97 9.59 7.22
CA LEU A 81 9.27 8.31 6.59
C LEU A 81 10.46 8.40 5.63
N ILE A 82 10.47 9.38 4.73
CA ILE A 82 11.58 9.59 3.77
C ILE A 82 12.88 9.93 4.49
N ASN A 83 12.83 10.59 5.65
CA ASN A 83 14.02 10.95 6.41
C ASN A 83 14.44 9.86 7.41
N ASN A 84 13.92 8.63 7.30
CA ASN A 84 14.22 7.52 8.21
C ASN A 84 13.97 7.84 9.70
N ASP A 85 12.93 8.64 9.99
CA ASP A 85 12.49 8.86 11.37
C ASP A 85 12.10 7.54 12.03
N ARG A 86 12.70 7.23 13.19
CA ARG A 86 12.56 5.92 13.85
C ARG A 86 11.10 5.54 14.12
N GLU A 87 10.28 6.49 14.56
CA GLU A 87 8.89 6.20 14.90
C GLU A 87 8.01 6.06 13.66
N ALA A 88 8.28 6.83 12.60
CA ALA A 88 7.65 6.60 11.30
C ALA A 88 8.00 5.24 10.71
N MET A 89 9.27 4.82 10.81
CA MET A 89 9.70 3.50 10.34
C MET A 89 9.03 2.36 11.13
N LYS A 90 8.90 2.50 12.46
CA LYS A 90 8.14 1.55 13.28
C LYS A 90 6.67 1.45 12.86
N ARG A 91 6.01 2.60 12.60
CA ARG A 91 4.63 2.59 12.11
C ARG A 91 4.51 1.95 10.73
N ALA A 92 5.47 2.20 9.84
CA ALA A 92 5.50 1.59 8.51
C ALA A 92 5.65 0.07 8.60
N GLN A 93 6.56 -0.41 9.46
CA GLN A 93 6.76 -1.83 9.70
C GLN A 93 5.51 -2.46 10.32
N ALA A 94 4.94 -1.85 11.36
CA ALA A 94 3.72 -2.35 12.01
C ALA A 94 2.54 -2.41 11.03
N TYR A 95 2.43 -1.45 10.10
CA TYR A 95 1.44 -1.46 9.04
C TYR A 95 1.63 -2.66 8.10
N ASP A 96 2.85 -2.91 7.64
CA ASP A 96 3.13 -4.00 6.71
C ASP A 96 2.94 -5.37 7.37
N THR A 97 3.36 -5.52 8.64
CA THR A 97 3.09 -6.71 9.46
C THR A 97 1.59 -6.94 9.59
N LYS A 98 0.82 -5.92 10.00
CA LYS A 98 -0.63 -6.04 10.17
C LYS A 98 -1.34 -6.44 8.87
N MET A 99 -0.95 -5.85 7.74
CA MET A 99 -1.50 -6.21 6.43
C MET A 99 -1.17 -7.66 6.06
N SER A 100 0.08 -8.06 6.25
CA SER A 100 0.55 -9.41 5.93
C SER A 100 -0.13 -10.46 6.81
N ASP A 101 -0.30 -10.17 8.10
CA ASP A 101 -0.98 -11.08 9.04
C ASP A 101 -2.47 -11.17 8.75
N PHE A 102 -3.12 -10.07 8.36
CA PHE A 102 -4.50 -10.09 7.92
C PHE A 102 -4.70 -10.99 6.69
N ILE A 103 -3.84 -10.85 5.67
CA ILE A 103 -3.87 -11.72 4.48
C ILE A 103 -3.67 -13.19 4.90
N LYS A 104 -2.67 -13.48 5.75
CA LYS A 104 -2.43 -14.85 6.25
C LYS A 104 -3.65 -15.43 6.96
N GLN A 105 -4.33 -14.63 7.79
CA GLN A 105 -5.53 -15.08 8.50
C GLN A 105 -6.67 -15.39 7.52
N ILE A 106 -6.93 -14.54 6.53
CA ILE A 106 -7.93 -14.82 5.47
C ILE A 106 -7.63 -16.17 4.81
N ILE A 107 -6.38 -16.37 4.38
CA ILE A 107 -5.96 -17.61 3.73
C ILE A 107 -6.13 -18.81 4.66
N HIS A 108 -5.76 -18.68 5.93
CA HIS A 108 -5.92 -19.75 6.92
C HIS A 108 -7.39 -20.10 7.15
N LEU A 109 -8.25 -19.11 7.37
CA LEU A 109 -9.69 -19.31 7.58
C LEU A 109 -10.33 -20.00 6.37
N HIS A 110 -9.93 -19.65 5.16
CA HIS A 110 -10.46 -20.31 3.96
C HIS A 110 -9.96 -21.75 3.80
N PHE A 111 -8.64 -21.95 3.73
CA PHE A 111 -8.09 -23.27 3.35
C PHE A 111 -8.13 -24.30 4.48
N THR A 112 -7.95 -23.85 5.73
CA THR A 112 -7.95 -24.71 6.92
C THR A 112 -9.32 -24.69 7.59
N GLY A 113 -9.85 -23.49 7.85
CA GLY A 113 -11.14 -23.31 8.52
C GLY A 113 -12.37 -23.62 7.65
N LYS A 114 -12.19 -23.86 6.35
CA LYS A 114 -13.25 -24.15 5.37
C LYS A 114 -14.33 -23.06 5.29
N MET A 115 -13.96 -21.82 5.62
CA MET A 115 -14.87 -20.69 5.54
C MET A 115 -14.87 -20.08 4.13
N ASP A 116 -16.04 -19.71 3.63
CA ASP A 116 -16.15 -18.93 2.40
C ASP A 116 -15.90 -17.42 2.65
N ALA A 117 -15.91 -16.63 1.57
CA ALA A 117 -15.64 -15.20 1.66
C ALA A 117 -16.69 -14.43 2.48
N GLU A 118 -17.94 -14.88 2.47
CA GLU A 118 -19.03 -14.26 3.23
C GLU A 118 -18.84 -14.50 4.72
N GLN A 119 -18.59 -15.75 5.12
CA GLN A 119 -18.35 -16.14 6.50
C GLN A 119 -17.11 -15.44 7.08
N ILE A 120 -16.03 -15.31 6.28
CA ILE A 120 -14.82 -14.58 6.70
C ILE A 120 -15.12 -13.08 6.84
N ALA A 121 -15.88 -12.49 5.91
CA ALA A 121 -16.25 -11.08 6.01
C ALA A 121 -17.09 -10.80 7.24
N GLU A 122 -18.07 -11.66 7.55
CA GLU A 122 -18.89 -11.57 8.75
C GLU A 122 -18.08 -11.75 10.03
N PHE A 123 -17.09 -12.65 10.05
CA PHE A 123 -16.17 -12.80 11.17
C PHE A 123 -15.43 -11.49 11.51
N TYR A 124 -14.92 -10.78 10.49
CA TYR A 124 -14.21 -9.52 10.69
C TYR A 124 -15.12 -8.31 10.91
N LEU A 125 -16.34 -8.34 10.38
CA LEU A 125 -17.33 -7.27 10.51
C LEU A 125 -18.30 -7.51 11.68
N PHE A 126 -18.10 -8.59 12.44
CA PHE A 126 -19.00 -9.00 13.50
C PHE A 126 -19.40 -7.79 14.36
N PRO A 127 -20.71 -7.48 14.44
CA PRO A 127 -21.16 -6.19 14.93
C PRO A 127 -20.69 -6.02 16.38
N LYS A 128 -19.95 -4.93 16.62
CA LYS A 128 -20.07 -4.29 17.93
C LYS A 128 -21.54 -3.90 18.09
N PRO A 129 -22.15 -4.06 19.27
CA PRO A 129 -23.56 -3.75 19.49
C PRO A 129 -23.77 -2.24 19.41
N ASP A 130 -23.76 -1.70 18.20
CA ASP A 130 -24.13 -0.33 17.90
C ASP A 130 -25.40 -0.37 17.02
N PRO A 131 -26.58 -0.13 17.63
CA PRO A 131 -27.85 -0.07 16.92
C PRO A 131 -27.89 1.02 15.82
N GLY A 132 -26.92 1.95 15.82
CA GLY A 132 -26.80 3.03 14.84
C GLY A 132 -26.04 2.66 13.56
N PHE A 133 -25.50 1.44 13.44
CA PHE A 133 -24.78 0.99 12.24
C PHE A 133 -25.76 0.77 11.08
N LYS A 134 -26.12 1.87 10.40
CA LYS A 134 -27.05 1.91 9.26
C LYS A 134 -26.73 0.78 8.27
N SER A 135 -27.70 -0.12 8.06
CA SER A 135 -27.58 -1.35 7.26
C SER A 135 -26.81 -1.16 5.94
N ARG A 136 -27.04 -0.05 5.23
CA ARG A 136 -26.38 0.22 3.94
C ARG A 136 -24.85 0.38 4.01
N ARG A 137 -24.31 0.98 5.07
CA ARG A 137 -22.85 1.11 5.24
C ARG A 137 -22.20 -0.22 5.57
N TYR A 138 -22.87 -1.03 6.38
CA TYR A 138 -22.46 -2.40 6.67
C TYR A 138 -22.40 -3.24 5.40
N GLN A 139 -23.49 -3.25 4.61
CA GLN A 139 -23.53 -4.05 3.39
C GLN A 139 -22.44 -3.66 2.41
N LYS A 140 -22.21 -2.35 2.20
CA LYS A 140 -21.10 -1.89 1.36
C LYS A 140 -19.73 -2.34 1.89
N ALA A 141 -19.49 -2.25 3.19
CA ALA A 141 -18.22 -2.71 3.78
C ALA A 141 -18.05 -4.23 3.66
N LYS A 142 -19.13 -5.00 3.83
CA LYS A 142 -19.17 -6.45 3.63
C LYS A 142 -18.83 -6.82 2.19
N GLU A 143 -19.48 -6.18 1.22
CA GLU A 143 -19.22 -6.38 -0.21
C GLU A 143 -17.74 -6.07 -0.57
N GLU A 144 -17.22 -4.93 -0.13
CA GLU A 144 -15.83 -4.54 -0.39
C GLU A 144 -14.82 -5.52 0.24
N LEU A 145 -15.13 -6.03 1.44
CA LEU A 145 -14.29 -7.01 2.12
C LEU A 145 -14.37 -8.39 1.46
N MET A 146 -15.56 -8.84 1.07
CA MET A 146 -15.76 -10.10 0.34
C MET A 146 -15.00 -10.10 -1.00
N ASP A 147 -15.06 -9.00 -1.75
CA ASP A 147 -14.26 -8.84 -2.98
C ASP A 147 -12.75 -8.97 -2.69
N TYR A 148 -12.26 -8.33 -1.64
CA TYR A 148 -10.86 -8.44 -1.23
C TYR A 148 -10.48 -9.88 -0.86
N ILE A 149 -11.32 -10.57 -0.07
CA ILE A 149 -11.10 -11.95 0.36
C ILE A 149 -11.05 -12.89 -0.86
N ASN A 150 -12.00 -12.77 -1.78
CA ASN A 150 -12.02 -13.58 -3.01
C ASN A 150 -10.74 -13.38 -3.82
N ARG A 151 -10.28 -12.13 -3.98
CA ARG A 151 -9.01 -11.86 -4.67
C ARG A 151 -7.81 -12.50 -3.97
N ALA A 152 -7.76 -12.47 -2.63
CA ALA A 152 -6.69 -13.13 -1.87
C ALA A 152 -6.70 -14.66 -2.07
N ILE A 153 -7.89 -15.27 -2.04
CA ILE A 153 -8.08 -16.70 -2.25
C ILE A 153 -7.62 -17.11 -3.66
N GLU A 154 -8.06 -16.39 -4.70
CA GLU A 154 -7.72 -16.71 -6.09
C GLU A 154 -6.22 -16.53 -6.38
N LEU A 155 -5.59 -15.50 -5.82
CA LEU A 155 -4.14 -15.33 -5.92
C LEU A 155 -3.42 -16.54 -5.28
N LYS A 156 -3.86 -16.96 -4.09
CA LYS A 156 -3.23 -18.10 -3.39
C LYS A 156 -3.45 -19.44 -4.09
N LYS A 157 -4.60 -19.63 -4.77
CA LYS A 157 -4.83 -20.81 -5.62
C LYS A 157 -3.85 -20.82 -6.79
N SER A 158 -3.63 -19.67 -7.42
CA SER A 158 -2.69 -19.51 -8.54
C SER A 158 -1.25 -19.81 -8.12
N ASP A 159 -0.83 -19.38 -6.91
CA ASP A 159 0.50 -19.71 -6.36
C ASP A 159 0.72 -21.20 -6.10
N LYS A 160 -0.34 -21.98 -5.88
CA LYS A 160 -0.26 -23.44 -5.67
C LYS A 160 -0.23 -24.24 -6.97
N LEU A 161 -0.58 -23.61 -8.09
CA LEU A 161 -0.65 -24.24 -9.42
C LEU A 161 0.62 -23.98 -10.25
N ASN A 162 1.49 -23.08 -9.79
CA ASN A 162 2.82 -22.82 -10.34
C ASN A 162 3.89 -23.44 -9.43
#